data_AF-A0A8D8GW50-F1
#
_entry.id   AF-A0A8D8GW50-F1
#
_cell.length_a   1.000
_cell.length_b   1.000
_cell.length_c   1.000
_cell.angle_alpha   90.00
_cell.angle_beta   90.00
_cell.angle_gamma   90.00
#
_symmetry.space_group_name_H-M   'P 1'
#
loop_
_entity.id
_entity.type
_entity.pdbx_description
1 polymer ?
#
loop_
_entity_poly.entity_id
_entity_poly.type
_entity_poly.pdbx_seq_one_letter_code
_entity_poly.pdbx_strand_id
1 'polypeptide(L)'
;MGGDESSATGILSELSKPLSWSMPVEKICEKLKKKDSQICDLRYDKQIDVNTVELKNLKVKDLKKILSEWDEYCEGCLEKSDYIKRIEDLKHKHVRSDL
;
A
#
# COMPACT_ATOMS: atom_id res chain seq x y z
N MET A 1 -5.73 11.47 7.10
CA MET A 1 -6.69 10.86 8.06
C MET A 1 -6.59 11.63 9.37
N GLY A 2 -7.61 12.43 9.69
CA GLY A 2 -8.10 12.86 11.02
C GLY A 2 -7.20 13.06 12.25
N GLY A 3 -5.88 13.02 12.17
CA GLY A 3 -4.94 13.24 13.27
C GLY A 3 -4.19 14.56 13.16
N ASP A 4 -4.57 15.41 12.20
CA ASP A 4 -4.13 16.79 12.10
C ASP A 4 -5.19 17.70 12.73
N GLU A 5 -4.72 18.66 13.52
CA GLU A 5 -5.51 19.66 14.26
C GLU A 5 -6.55 20.42 13.41
N SER A 6 -6.45 20.34 12.07
CA SER A 6 -7.39 20.95 11.12
C SER A 6 -8.58 20.05 10.73
N SER A 7 -8.69 18.82 11.23
CA SER A 7 -9.76 17.88 10.82
C SER A 7 -11.06 18.09 11.61
N ALA A 8 -11.94 18.97 11.11
CA ALA A 8 -13.22 19.37 11.70
C ALA A 8 -14.33 18.28 11.76
N THR A 9 -14.02 17.01 11.50
CA THR A 9 -15.01 15.93 11.51
C THR A 9 -14.76 15.04 12.71
N GLY A 10 -15.70 14.99 13.67
CA GLY A 10 -15.64 14.21 14.93
C GLY A 10 -15.59 12.67 14.78
N ILE A 11 -15.06 12.17 13.66
CA ILE A 11 -14.87 10.77 13.29
C ILE A 11 -13.99 10.04 14.32
N LEU A 12 -13.03 10.74 14.95
CA LEU A 12 -12.16 10.14 15.97
C LEU A 12 -12.95 9.65 17.21
N SER A 13 -14.00 10.37 17.61
CA SER A 13 -14.88 9.93 18.72
C SER A 13 -15.66 8.66 18.38
N GLU A 14 -16.02 8.50 17.11
CA GLU A 14 -16.79 7.37 16.59
C GLU A 14 -15.92 6.14 16.31
N LEU A 15 -14.58 6.31 16.29
CA LEU A 15 -13.60 5.23 16.29
C LEU A 15 -13.19 4.84 17.70
N SER A 16 -12.85 5.82 18.53
CA SER A 16 -12.26 5.62 19.85
C SER A 16 -13.25 4.96 20.85
N LYS A 17 -14.53 5.35 20.81
CA LYS A 17 -15.57 4.79 21.70
C LYS A 17 -15.88 3.31 21.41
N PRO A 18 -16.23 2.89 20.18
CA PRO A 18 -16.52 1.48 19.92
C PRO A 18 -15.27 0.59 20.03
N LEU A 19 -14.08 1.11 19.74
CA LEU A 19 -12.83 0.39 19.95
C LEU A 19 -12.57 0.14 21.46
N SER A 20 -12.86 1.12 22.32
CA SER A 20 -12.68 0.99 23.78
C SER A 20 -13.62 -0.04 24.41
N TRP A 21 -14.78 -0.31 23.81
CA TRP A 21 -15.71 -1.36 24.24
C TRP A 21 -15.57 -2.68 23.46
N SER A 22 -14.41 -2.88 22.80
CA SER A 22 -14.05 -4.12 22.11
C SER A 22 -15.01 -4.51 20.96
N MET A 23 -15.60 -3.52 20.29
CA MET A 23 -16.38 -3.76 19.07
C MET A 23 -15.46 -4.20 17.92
N PRO A 24 -15.84 -5.23 17.13
CA PRO A 24 -15.01 -5.70 16.03
C PRO A 24 -14.81 -4.61 14.98
N VAL A 25 -13.56 -4.45 14.54
CA VAL A 25 -13.09 -3.44 13.58
C VAL A 25 -13.87 -3.44 12.26
N GLU A 26 -14.38 -4.60 11.85
CA GLU A 26 -15.21 -4.76 10.66
C GLU A 26 -16.52 -3.97 10.78
N LYS A 27 -17.20 -4.06 11.94
CA LYS A 27 -18.46 -3.34 12.19
C LYS A 27 -18.24 -1.84 12.38
N ILE A 28 -17.07 -1.47 12.92
CA ILE A 28 -16.68 -0.07 13.02
C ILE A 28 -16.47 0.51 11.62
N CYS A 29 -15.77 -0.21 10.74
CA CYS A 29 -15.56 0.18 9.34
C CYS A 29 -16.89 0.31 8.57
N GLU A 30 -17.84 -0.61 8.76
CA GLU A 30 -19.18 -0.50 8.16
C GLU A 30 -19.96 0.73 8.65
N LYS A 31 -19.88 1.05 9.95
CA LYS A 31 -20.53 2.26 10.50
C LYS A 31 -19.89 3.54 9.96
N LEU A 32 -18.58 3.56 9.81
CA LEU A 32 -17.85 4.69 9.26
C LEU A 32 -18.11 4.87 7.77
N LYS A 33 -18.18 3.79 7.00
CA LYS A 33 -18.53 3.80 5.56
C LYS A 33 -19.87 4.48 5.29
N LYS A 34 -20.85 4.34 6.21
CA LYS A 34 -22.16 5.00 6.11
C LYS A 34 -22.12 6.51 6.36
N LYS A 35 -21.14 6.99 7.15
CA LYS A 35 -21.01 8.41 7.48
C LYS A 35 -20.11 9.15 6.49
N ASP A 36 -19.04 8.49 6.06
CA ASP A 36 -18.09 9.07 5.13
C ASP A 36 -17.50 7.94 4.27
N SER A 37 -17.97 7.87 3.02
CA SER A 37 -17.59 6.81 2.09
C SER A 37 -16.11 6.91 1.69
N GLN A 38 -15.43 8.03 1.95
CA GLN A 38 -14.00 8.19 1.69
C GLN A 38 -13.12 7.45 2.70
N ILE A 39 -13.63 7.13 3.91
CA ILE A 39 -12.84 6.42 4.93
C ILE A 39 -12.53 4.98 4.52
N CYS A 40 -13.50 4.30 3.90
CA CYS A 40 -13.37 2.91 3.48
C CYS A 40 -12.73 2.75 2.10
N ASP A 41 -12.63 3.86 1.34
CA ASP A 41 -11.96 3.90 0.04
C ASP A 41 -10.46 4.22 0.15
N LEU A 42 -9.97 4.45 1.38
CA LEU A 42 -8.54 4.54 1.68
C LEU A 42 -7.88 3.17 1.49
N ARG A 43 -7.70 2.81 0.22
CA ARG A 43 -6.75 1.81 -0.24
C ARG A 43 -5.38 2.43 -0.01
N TYR A 44 -4.74 2.10 1.12
CA TYR A 44 -3.29 2.21 1.16
C TYR A 44 -2.78 1.35 0.01
N ASP A 45 -2.17 1.99 -0.98
CA ASP A 45 -1.52 1.29 -2.07
C ASP A 45 -0.56 0.31 -1.40
N LYS A 46 -0.80 -0.99 -1.61
CA LYS A 46 -0.04 -2.02 -0.90
C LYS A 46 1.40 -1.83 -1.35
N GLN A 47 2.23 -1.30 -0.47
CA GLN A 47 3.66 -1.23 -0.69
C GLN A 47 4.11 -2.66 -0.96
N ILE A 48 4.60 -2.89 -2.18
CA ILE A 48 5.06 -4.22 -2.57
C ILE A 48 6.44 -4.38 -1.95
N ASP A 49 6.50 -5.07 -0.82
CA ASP A 49 7.76 -5.45 -0.20
C ASP A 49 8.54 -6.42 -1.10
N VAL A 50 9.37 -5.87 -1.98
CA VAL A 50 10.25 -6.63 -2.89
C VAL A 50 11.20 -7.58 -2.15
N ASN A 51 11.37 -7.42 -0.83
CA ASN A 51 12.12 -8.31 0.05
C ASN A 51 11.41 -9.62 0.33
N THR A 52 10.11 -9.56 0.60
CA THR A 52 9.32 -10.70 1.09
C THR A 52 8.45 -11.31 -0.01
N VAL A 53 8.13 -10.52 -1.05
CA VAL A 53 7.31 -10.98 -2.16
C VAL A 53 8.15 -11.76 -3.18
N GLU A 54 7.60 -12.88 -3.63
CA GLU A 54 8.20 -13.64 -4.71
C GLU A 54 7.82 -13.00 -6.06
N LEU A 55 8.80 -12.38 -6.73
CA LEU A 55 8.61 -11.67 -8.01
C LEU A 55 8.00 -12.56 -9.11
N LYS A 56 8.17 -13.88 -9.00
CA LYS A 56 7.57 -14.87 -9.91
C LYS A 56 6.04 -14.94 -9.82
N ASN A 57 5.45 -14.59 -8.67
CA ASN A 57 4.00 -14.58 -8.46
C ASN A 57 3.34 -13.25 -8.88
N LEU A 58 4.12 -12.18 -9.00
CA LEU A 58 3.64 -10.88 -9.43
C LEU A 58 3.31 -10.87 -10.93
N LYS A 59 2.36 -10.02 -11.36
CA LYS A 59 2.09 -9.82 -12.79
C LYS A 59 3.07 -8.80 -13.36
N VAL A 60 3.25 -8.81 -14.68
CA VAL A 60 4.10 -7.82 -15.37
C VAL A 60 3.69 -6.37 -15.03
N LYS A 61 2.41 -6.14 -14.76
CA LYS A 61 1.90 -4.83 -14.32
C LYS A 61 2.48 -4.39 -12.97
N ASP A 62 2.51 -5.31 -12.00
CA ASP A 62 3.07 -5.06 -10.67
C ASP A 62 4.59 -4.89 -10.74
N LEU A 63 5.27 -5.70 -11.56
CA LEU A 63 6.71 -5.57 -11.81
C LEU A 63 7.07 -4.21 -12.42
N LYS A 64 6.28 -3.73 -13.40
CA LYS A 64 6.43 -2.39 -13.96
C LYS A 64 6.20 -1.30 -12.93
N LYS A 65 5.21 -1.47 -12.04
CA LYS A 65 4.94 -0.52 -10.96
C LYS A 65 6.15 -0.37 -10.04
N ILE A 66 6.75 -1.49 -9.62
CA ILE A 66 7.98 -1.48 -8.81
C ILE A 66 9.11 -0.69 -9.49
N LEU A 67 9.36 -0.96 -10.77
CA LEU A 67 10.38 -0.24 -11.53
C LEU A 67 10.07 1.26 -11.60
N SER A 68 8.82 1.65 -11.89
CA SER A 68 8.42 3.06 -11.90
C SER A 68 8.52 3.75 -10.54
N GLU A 69 8.28 3.04 -9.42
CA GLU A 69 8.49 3.60 -8.09
C GLU A 69 9.98 3.86 -7.78
N TRP A 70 10.88 3.10 -8.42
CA TRP A 70 12.33 3.32 -8.35
C TRP A 70 12.85 4.30 -9.40
N ASP A 71 11.95 4.93 -10.17
CA ASP A 71 12.28 5.76 -11.34
C ASP A 71 13.16 5.02 -12.37
N GLU A 72 13.00 3.71 -12.43
CA GLU A 72 13.72 2.83 -13.33
C GLU A 72 12.79 2.31 -14.42
N TYR A 73 13.33 2.16 -15.63
CA TYR A 73 12.57 1.75 -16.80
C TYR A 73 13.36 0.65 -17.50
N CYS A 74 12.66 -0.36 -17.98
CA CYS A 74 13.30 -1.40 -18.78
C CYS A 74 13.00 -1.18 -20.27
N GLU A 75 13.90 -0.51 -20.97
CA GLU A 75 13.90 -0.38 -22.42
C GLU A 75 14.35 -1.71 -23.05
N GLY A 76 13.39 -2.61 -23.33
CA GLY A 76 13.66 -3.90 -23.97
C GLY A 76 13.10 -5.13 -23.25
N CYS A 77 12.54 -4.98 -22.05
CA CYS A 77 11.89 -6.09 -21.35
C CYS A 77 10.62 -6.54 -22.10
N LEU A 78 10.73 -7.59 -22.91
CA LEU A 78 9.62 -8.23 -23.62
C LEU A 78 8.98 -9.34 -22.77
N GLU A 79 9.79 -10.00 -21.94
CA GLU A 79 9.39 -11.16 -21.15
C GLU A 79 9.34 -10.84 -19.66
N LYS A 80 8.45 -11.54 -18.94
CA LYS A 80 8.32 -11.41 -17.48
C LYS A 80 9.65 -11.65 -16.75
N SER A 81 10.43 -12.62 -17.22
CA SER A 81 11.74 -12.98 -16.66
C SER A 81 12.74 -11.81 -16.71
N ASP A 82 12.63 -10.96 -17.73
CA ASP A 82 13.52 -9.81 -17.92
C ASP A 82 13.22 -8.71 -16.88
N TYR A 83 11.93 -8.43 -16.66
CA TYR A 83 11.50 -7.55 -15.56
C TYR A 83 11.96 -8.06 -14.19
N ILE A 84 11.85 -9.37 -13.94
CA ILE A 84 12.29 -9.97 -12.67
C ILE A 84 13.79 -9.77 -12.48
N LYS A 85 14.60 -10.06 -13.50
CA LYS A 85 16.06 -9.87 -13.43
C LYS A 85 16.43 -8.41 -13.16
N ARG A 86 15.80 -7.47 -13.86
CA ARG A 86 16.06 -6.04 -13.65
C ARG A 86 15.69 -5.59 -12.24
N ILE A 87 14.57 -6.10 -11.71
CA ILE A 87 14.16 -5.82 -10.33
C ILE A 87 15.13 -6.44 -9.34
N GLU A 88 15.63 -7.66 -9.53
CA GLU A 88 16.63 -8.25 -8.62
C GLU A 88 17.97 -7.50 -8.65
N ASP A 89 18.38 -7.04 -9.82
CA ASP A 89 19.56 -6.18 -9.99
C ASP A 89 19.35 -4.80 -9.34
N LEU A 90 18.16 -4.24 -9.36
CA LEU A 90 17.93 -2.95 -8.67
C LEU A 90 17.61 -3.12 -7.18
N LYS A 91 17.07 -4.27 -6.79
CA LYS A 91 16.69 -4.60 -5.41
C LYS A 91 17.88 -4.41 -4.48
N HIS A 92 19.06 -4.91 -4.83
CA HIS A 92 20.23 -4.75 -3.95
C HIS A 92 20.69 -3.30 -3.77
N LYS A 93 20.35 -2.41 -4.71
CA LYS A 93 20.74 -0.99 -4.70
C LYS A 93 19.73 -0.12 -3.96
N HIS A 94 18.43 -0.34 -4.20
CA HIS A 94 17.35 0.45 -3.60
C HIS A 94 16.98 -0.04 -2.21
N VAL A 95 17.06 -1.35 -1.95
CA VAL A 95 16.56 -1.95 -0.70
C VAL A 95 17.63 -2.07 0.39
N ARG A 96 18.92 -2.02 0.04
CA ARG A 96 19.99 -1.89 1.05
C ARG A 96 20.18 -0.46 1.54
N SER A 97 19.54 0.52 0.91
CA SER A 97 19.72 1.94 1.25
C SER A 97 18.77 2.45 2.35
N ASP A 98 17.84 1.61 2.81
CA ASP A 98 17.01 1.87 3.99
C ASP A 98 17.66 1.21 5.22
N LEU A 99 18.74 1.80 5.74
CA LEU A 99 19.21 1.59 7.11
C LEU A 99 19.32 2.92 7.85
#